data_AF-A0AAV8XN18-F1
#
_entry.id   AF-A0AAV8XN18-F1
#
_cell.length_a   1.000
_cell.length_b   1.000
_cell.length_c   1.000
_cell.angle_alpha   90.00
_cell.angle_beta   90.00
_cell.angle_gamma   90.00
#
_symmetry.space_group_name_H-M   'P 1'
#
loop_
_entity.id
_entity.type
_entity.pdbx_description
1 polymer ?
#
loop_
_entity_poly.entity_id
_entity_poly.type
_entity_poly.pdbx_seq_one_letter_code
_entity_poly.pdbx_strand_id
1 'polypeptide(L)'
;MGDPDGMLNSLHNVISDNCDSIFFLLLETCESFDPCMIRRNNVMSPEQKTALLELAKYPLSLKRQVRLYLRKLLGAKLMYTVADFDLPKCLAKYLLFDYS
;
A
#
# COMPACT_ATOMS: atom_id res chain seq x y z
N MET A 1 -5.68 -6.96 16.28
CA MET A 1 -4.26 -7.39 16.36
C MET A 1 -3.84 -7.76 14.95
N GLY A 2 -3.08 -6.89 14.28
CA GLY A 2 -2.53 -7.18 12.96
C GLY A 2 -1.33 -8.11 13.10
N ASP A 3 -1.23 -9.08 12.19
CA ASP A 3 -0.09 -9.99 12.10
C ASP A 3 1.22 -9.17 11.98
N PRO A 4 2.19 -9.29 12.91
CA PRO A 4 3.40 -8.47 12.93
C PRO A 4 4.24 -8.62 11.66
N ASP A 5 4.09 -9.72 10.93
CA ASP A 5 4.80 -9.98 9.67
C ASP A 5 3.94 -9.77 8.41
N GLY A 6 2.66 -9.39 8.57
CA GLY A 6 1.61 -9.44 7.54
C GLY A 6 2.06 -9.26 6.08
N MET A 7 2.14 -8.01 5.62
CA MET A 7 2.55 -7.68 4.24
C MET A 7 3.96 -8.17 3.88
N LEU A 8 4.87 -8.31 4.85
CA LEU A 8 6.24 -8.78 4.63
C LEU A 8 6.29 -10.25 4.20
N ASN A 9 5.38 -11.08 4.73
CA ASN A 9 5.23 -12.47 4.30
C ASN A 9 4.60 -12.60 2.91
N SER A 10 3.62 -11.77 2.58
CA SER A 10 3.04 -11.74 1.23
C SER A 10 4.06 -11.30 0.17
N LEU A 11 5.00 -10.43 0.56
CA LEU A 11 6.09 -9.98 -0.29
C LEU A 11 7.06 -11.11 -0.64
N HIS A 12 7.35 -12.06 0.26
CA HIS A 12 8.19 -13.23 -0.03
C HIS A 12 7.75 -13.97 -1.31
N ASN A 13 6.46 -14.24 -1.43
CA ASN A 13 5.90 -15.02 -2.53
C ASN A 13 5.81 -14.25 -3.86
N VAL A 14 5.90 -12.91 -3.81
CA VAL A 14 5.80 -12.03 -4.98
C VAL A 14 7.19 -11.63 -5.49
N ILE A 15 8.16 -11.52 -4.57
CA ILE A 15 9.55 -11.15 -4.88
C ILE A 15 10.27 -12.25 -5.66
N SER A 16 9.89 -13.54 -5.49
CA SER A 16 10.51 -14.65 -6.21
C SER A 16 10.40 -14.56 -7.74
N ASP A 17 9.40 -13.84 -8.25
CA ASP A 17 9.13 -13.71 -9.69
C ASP A 17 9.68 -12.41 -10.32
N ASN A 18 10.55 -11.66 -9.64
CA ASN A 18 11.15 -10.39 -10.14
C ASN A 18 10.12 -9.35 -10.64
N CYS A 19 8.92 -9.32 -10.04
CA CYS A 19 7.86 -8.42 -10.47
C CYS A 19 7.86 -7.13 -9.63
N ASP A 20 8.79 -6.22 -9.94
CA ASP A 20 8.93 -4.93 -9.25
C ASP A 20 7.65 -4.10 -9.25
N SER A 21 6.82 -4.20 -10.29
CA SER A 21 5.54 -3.51 -10.38
C SER A 21 4.56 -3.94 -9.27
N ILE A 22 4.50 -5.24 -8.94
CA ILE A 22 3.65 -5.75 -7.87
C ILE A 22 4.21 -5.32 -6.51
N PHE A 23 5.54 -5.33 -6.35
CA PHE A 23 6.19 -4.80 -5.14
C PHE A 23 5.75 -3.36 -4.85
N PHE A 24 5.87 -2.45 -5.83
CA PHE A 24 5.44 -1.06 -5.65
C PHE A 24 3.93 -0.91 -5.44
N LEU A 25 3.11 -1.73 -6.09
CA LEU A 25 1.66 -1.75 -5.89
C LEU A 25 1.31 -2.12 -4.44
N LEU A 26 1.97 -3.14 -3.89
CA LEU A 26 1.79 -3.55 -2.50
C LEU A 26 2.25 -2.45 -1.53
N LEU A 27 3.38 -1.80 -1.81
CA LEU A 27 3.83 -0.62 -1.04
C LEU A 27 2.84 0.54 -1.07
N GLU A 28 2.05 0.67 -2.15
CA GLU A 28 0.97 1.66 -2.17
C GLU A 28 -0.15 1.34 -1.20
N THR A 29 -0.41 0.06 -0.92
CA THR A 29 -1.47 -0.37 -0.01
C THR A 29 -1.10 -0.25 1.47
N CYS A 30 0.21 -0.25 1.79
CA CYS A 30 0.67 -0.20 3.17
C CYS A 30 0.22 1.08 3.90
N GLU A 31 -0.38 0.90 5.07
CA GLU A 31 -0.90 2.00 5.91
C GLU A 31 0.15 2.52 6.91
N SER A 32 1.17 1.72 7.19
CA SER A 32 2.27 2.06 8.08
C SER A 32 3.51 1.25 7.71
N PHE A 33 4.67 1.75 8.11
CA PHE A 33 5.96 1.09 7.94
C PHE A 33 6.67 1.02 9.28
N ASP A 34 7.17 -0.15 9.65
CA ASP A 34 7.98 -0.35 10.86
C ASP A 34 9.46 -0.54 10.45
N PRO A 35 10.32 0.48 10.62
CA PRO A 35 11.73 0.39 10.26
C PRO A 35 12.48 -0.74 10.98
N CYS A 36 12.08 -1.09 12.20
CA CYS A 36 12.72 -2.17 12.96
C CYS A 36 12.42 -3.53 12.34
N MET A 37 11.17 -3.77 11.93
CA MET A 37 10.77 -4.99 11.24
C MET A 37 11.39 -5.09 9.84
N ILE A 38 11.41 -3.98 9.08
CA ILE A 38 12.00 -3.94 7.73
C ILE A 38 13.50 -4.29 7.77
N ARG A 39 14.26 -3.75 8.74
CA ARG A 39 15.70 -4.03 8.87
C ARG A 39 16.01 -5.48 9.23
N ARG A 40 15.15 -6.12 10.02
CA ARG A 40 15.32 -7.50 10.51
C ARG A 40 14.89 -8.56 9.50
N ASN A 41 14.10 -8.19 8.51
CA ASN A 41 13.62 -9.12 7.48
C ASN A 41 14.79 -9.54 6.58
N ASN A 42 15.07 -10.84 6.40
CA ASN A 42 16.18 -11.33 5.58
C ASN A 42 15.77 -11.76 4.16
N VAL A 43 14.48 -11.64 3.83
CA VAL A 43 13.91 -12.09 2.56
C VAL A 43 14.05 -11.02 1.48
N MET A 44 13.95 -9.74 1.86
CA MET A 44 13.97 -8.63 0.92
C MET A 44 15.37 -8.34 0.39
N SER A 45 15.44 -8.02 -0.91
CA SER A 45 16.66 -7.49 -1.52
C SER A 45 17.11 -6.18 -0.85
N PRO A 46 18.41 -5.84 -0.89
CA PRO A 46 18.93 -4.57 -0.39
C PRO A 46 18.22 -3.34 -0.97
N GLU A 47 17.83 -3.39 -2.25
CA GLU A 47 17.16 -2.32 -2.97
C GLU A 47 15.73 -2.12 -2.45
N GLN A 48 14.98 -3.21 -2.26
CA GLN A 48 13.62 -3.19 -1.71
C GLN A 48 13.59 -2.70 -0.27
N LYS A 49 14.56 -3.14 0.55
CA LYS A 49 14.72 -2.64 1.93
C LYS A 49 14.98 -1.15 1.94
N THR A 50 15.86 -0.68 1.07
CA THR A 50 16.15 0.75 0.93
C THR A 50 14.89 1.53 0.58
N ALA A 51 14.12 1.08 -0.42
CA ALA A 51 12.88 1.72 -0.83
C ALA A 51 11.84 1.79 0.32
N LEU A 52 11.66 0.70 1.06
CA LEU A 52 10.79 0.63 2.23
C LEU A 52 11.23 1.57 3.36
N LEU A 53 12.54 1.61 3.63
CA LEU A 53 13.10 2.48 4.67
C LEU A 53 13.00 3.95 4.29
N GLU A 54 13.19 4.31 3.02
CA GLU A 54 12.96 5.68 2.54
C GLU A 54 11.49 6.08 2.70
N LEU A 55 10.54 5.20 2.34
CA LEU A 55 9.12 5.46 2.56
C LEU A 55 8.76 5.58 4.04
N ALA A 56 9.42 4.82 4.92
CA ALA A 56 9.19 4.87 6.36
C ALA A 56 9.70 6.17 7.02
N LYS A 57 10.60 6.92 6.37
CA LYS A 57 11.10 8.21 6.90
C LYS A 57 10.07 9.32 6.81
N TYR A 58 9.16 9.23 5.85
CA TYR A 58 8.19 10.28 5.58
C TYR A 58 6.78 9.81 5.95
N PRO A 59 5.90 10.71 6.43
CA PRO A 59 4.49 10.37 6.56
C PRO A 59 3.92 10.03 5.18
N LEU A 60 2.90 9.17 5.15
CA LEU A 60 2.18 8.83 3.92
C LEU A 60 1.79 10.10 3.17
N SER A 61 1.84 10.09 1.83
CA SER A 61 1.39 11.23 1.05
C SER A 61 -0.08 11.55 1.34
N LEU A 62 -0.45 12.83 1.23
CA LEU A 62 -1.84 13.26 1.44
C LEU A 62 -2.83 12.43 0.61
N LYS A 63 -2.46 12.12 -0.65
CA LYS A 63 -3.23 11.27 -1.55
C LYS A 63 -3.52 9.89 -0.93
N ARG A 64 -2.52 9.23 -0.33
CA ARG A 64 -2.70 7.94 0.35
C ARG A 64 -3.54 8.10 1.61
N GLN A 65 -3.28 9.11 2.43
CA GLN A 65 -4.04 9.37 3.66
C GLN A 65 -5.53 9.58 3.37
N VAL A 66 -5.86 10.37 2.35
CA VAL A 66 -7.26 10.60 1.92
C VAL A 66 -7.93 9.29 1.49
N ARG A 67 -7.23 8.45 0.71
CA ARG A 67 -7.78 7.15 0.31
C ARG A 67 -8.04 6.24 1.51
N LEU A 68 -7.10 6.15 2.45
CA LEU A 68 -7.26 5.34 3.66
C LEU A 68 -8.39 5.86 4.53
N TYR A 69 -8.49 7.18 4.69
CA TYR A 69 -9.57 7.82 5.43
C TYR A 69 -10.94 7.50 4.82
N LEU A 70 -11.11 7.68 3.50
CA LEU A 70 -12.36 7.39 2.81
C LEU A 70 -12.71 5.90 2.85
N ARG A 71 -11.73 5.01 2.69
CA ARG A 71 -11.94 3.56 2.87
C ARG A 71 -12.37 3.20 4.28
N LYS A 72 -11.78 3.80 5.30
CA LYS A 72 -12.15 3.55 6.70
C LYS A 72 -13.54 4.12 7.03
N LEU A 73 -13.88 5.29 6.47
CA LEU A 73 -15.15 5.97 6.72
C LEU A 73 -16.33 5.25 6.05
N LEU A 74 -16.15 4.82 4.80
CA LEU A 74 -17.25 4.28 3.97
C LEU A 74 -17.23 2.74 3.92
N GLY A 75 -16.08 2.12 4.20
CA GLY A 75 -15.92 0.67 4.14
C GLY A 75 -16.33 0.10 2.79
N ALA A 76 -17.13 -0.96 2.81
CA ALA A 76 -17.68 -1.58 1.60
C ALA A 76 -18.60 -0.64 0.79
N LYS A 77 -19.17 0.40 1.42
CA LYS A 77 -20.03 1.36 0.70
C LYS A 77 -19.26 2.19 -0.31
N LEU A 78 -17.94 2.36 -0.12
CA LEU A 78 -17.08 3.10 -1.03
C LEU A 78 -17.20 2.60 -2.47
N MET A 79 -17.36 1.29 -2.68
CA MET A 79 -17.48 0.69 -4.01
C MET A 79 -18.70 1.18 -4.79
N TYR A 80 -19.76 1.56 -4.09
CA TYR A 80 -21.01 2.03 -4.69
C TYR A 80 -21.06 3.56 -4.71
N THR A 81 -20.58 4.21 -3.65
CA THR A 81 -20.68 5.67 -3.48
C THR A 81 -19.63 6.46 -4.24
N VAL A 82 -18.52 5.84 -4.65
CA VAL A 82 -17.46 6.55 -5.42
C VAL A 82 -18.00 7.07 -6.75
N ALA A 83 -18.97 6.37 -7.36
CA ALA A 83 -19.60 6.82 -8.60
C ALA A 83 -20.44 8.10 -8.41
N ASP A 84 -20.93 8.35 -7.18
CA ASP A 84 -21.72 9.52 -6.84
C ASP A 84 -20.85 10.74 -6.50
N PHE A 85 -19.53 10.55 -6.35
CA PHE A 85 -18.61 11.65 -6.11
C PHE A 85 -18.36 12.39 -7.41
N ASP A 86 -18.45 13.73 -7.36
CA ASP A 86 -18.06 14.60 -8.46
C ASP A 86 -16.52 14.69 -8.55
N LEU A 87 -15.89 13.55 -8.84
CA LEU A 87 -14.44 13.38 -8.91
C LEU A 87 -14.03 12.95 -10.34
N PRO A 88 -12.85 13.39 -10.80
CA PRO A 88 -12.22 12.82 -11.98
C PRO A 88 -12.14 11.29 -11.93
N LYS A 89 -12.40 10.63 -13.06
CA LYS A 89 -12.37 9.16 -13.20
C LYS A 89 -11.09 8.53 -12.65
N CYS A 90 -9.94 9.20 -12.83
CA CYS A 90 -8.65 8.73 -12.33
C CYS A 90 -8.59 8.67 -10.79
N LEU A 91 -9.25 9.60 -10.09
CA LEU A 91 -9.31 9.60 -8.63
C LEU A 91 -10.30 8.56 -8.12
N ALA A 92 -11.43 8.38 -8.80
CA ALA A 92 -12.37 7.29 -8.51
C ALA A 92 -11.68 5.91 -8.61
N LYS A 93 -10.97 5.66 -9.72
CA LYS A 93 -10.14 4.45 -9.91
C LYS A 93 -9.10 4.29 -8.80
N TYR A 94 -8.41 5.37 -8.42
CA TYR A 94 -7.44 5.35 -7.34
C TYR A 94 -8.04 4.98 -5.98
N LEU A 95 -9.24 5.49 -5.66
CA LEU A 95 -9.95 5.16 -4.42
C LEU A 95 -10.38 3.69 -4.38
N LEU A 96 -10.81 3.15 -5.53
CA LEU A 96 -11.20 1.75 -5.68
C LEU A 96 -10.01 0.80 -5.80
N PHE A 97 -8.80 1.32 -6.02
CA PHE A 97 -7.61 0.53 -6.34
C PHE A 97 -7.78 -0.26 -7.64
N ASP A 98 -8.44 0.37 -8.62
CA ASP A 98 -8.65 -0.16 -9.96
C ASP A 98 -7.56 0.37 -10.90
N TYR A 99 -6.66 -0.52 -11.34
CA TYR A 99 -5.55 -0.23 -12.24
C TYR A 99 -5.79 -0.77 -13.67
N SER A 100 -7.05 -1.04 -14.03
CA SER A 100 -7.48 -1.51 -15.36
C SER A 100 -7.53 -0.41 -16.42
#